data_AF-A0A517W7W7-F1
#
_entry.id   AF-A0A517W7W7-F1
#
_cell.length_a   1.000
_cell.length_b   1.000
_cell.length_c   1.000
_cell.angle_alpha   90.00
_cell.angle_beta   90.00
_cell.angle_gamma   90.00
#
_symmetry.space_group_name_H-M   'P 1'
#
loop_
_entity.id
_entity.type
_entity.pdbx_description
1 polymer ?
#
loop_
_entity_poly.entity_id
_entity_poly.type
_entity_poly.pdbx_seq_one_letter_code
_entity_poly.pdbx_strand_id
1 'polypeptide(L)'
;MFDLNNTNTILTGVLILVIAWSLRKNFRAQHKSKNRDPLEEARSELTSMEQNQMNRLNQLEVKLYDYGREVEARSEDRLRVLDELLQEADQEINRLRTQLALAQQGLSADQSAAGPDILMYEQERRRLSASAEQRLMMVYLSQAGFSAQEISNCFQCSPQEVEKVLAEDLPRPDSETA
;
A
#
# COMPACT_ATOMS: atom_id res chain seq x y z
N MET A 1 8.84 87.32 -3.07
CA MET A 1 7.47 87.33 -3.61
C MET A 1 7.53 86.52 -4.90
N PHE A 2 7.02 85.29 -4.91
CA PHE A 2 7.09 84.43 -6.10
C PHE A 2 6.00 84.89 -7.08
N ASP A 3 6.40 85.40 -8.24
CA ASP A 3 5.49 85.88 -9.27
C ASP A 3 4.62 84.74 -9.81
N LEU A 4 3.35 84.74 -9.41
CA LEU A 4 2.31 83.80 -9.83
C LEU A 4 2.17 83.69 -11.37
N ASN A 5 2.60 84.73 -12.09
CA ASN A 5 2.56 84.76 -13.54
C ASN A 5 3.64 83.85 -14.16
N ASN A 6 4.83 83.75 -13.55
CA ASN A 6 5.91 82.88 -14.01
C ASN A 6 5.61 81.41 -13.72
N THR A 7 4.91 81.10 -12.62
CA THR A 7 4.47 79.73 -12.35
C THR A 7 3.39 79.27 -13.32
N ASN A 8 2.48 80.17 -13.74
CA ASN A 8 1.42 79.83 -14.71
C ASN A 8 1.96 79.59 -16.13
N THR A 9 2.97 80.36 -16.57
CA THR A 9 3.61 80.13 -17.88
C THR A 9 4.43 78.84 -17.92
N ILE A 10 5.13 78.51 -16.83
CA ILE A 10 5.83 77.22 -16.70
C ILE A 10 4.83 76.06 -16.68
N LEU A 11 3.75 76.18 -15.90
CA LEU A 11 2.72 75.13 -15.79
C LEU A 11 2.04 74.86 -17.14
N THR A 12 1.68 75.91 -17.88
CA THR A 12 1.07 75.78 -19.21
C THR A 12 2.05 75.22 -20.25
N GLY A 13 3.33 75.61 -20.20
CA GLY A 13 4.38 75.03 -21.05
C GLY A 13 4.59 73.53 -20.80
N VAL A 14 4.61 73.11 -19.54
CA VAL A 14 4.70 71.68 -19.15
C VAL A 14 3.44 70.93 -19.60
N LEU A 15 2.25 71.50 -19.44
CA LEU A 15 1.00 70.89 -19.86
C LEU A 15 0.97 70.61 -21.38
N ILE A 16 1.43 71.57 -22.19
CA ILE A 16 1.52 71.40 -23.66
C ILE A 16 2.52 70.29 -24.03
N LEU A 17 3.66 70.20 -23.34
CA LEU A 17 4.64 69.14 -23.57
C LEU A 17 4.08 67.76 -23.23
N VAL A 18 3.34 67.62 -22.13
CA VAL A 18 2.68 66.36 -21.75
C VAL A 18 1.62 65.96 -22.77
N ILE A 19 0.82 66.91 -23.26
CA ILE A 19 -0.19 66.66 -24.29
C ILE A 19 0.47 66.25 -25.61
N ALA A 20 1.51 66.96 -26.05
CA ALA A 20 2.25 66.64 -27.27
C ALA A 20 2.92 65.25 -27.18
N TRP A 21 3.47 64.90 -26.02
CA TRP A 21 4.06 63.59 -25.78
C TRP A 21 3.01 62.47 -25.79
N SER A 22 1.85 62.71 -25.15
CA SER A 22 0.72 61.79 -25.15
C SER A 22 0.19 61.55 -26.56
N LEU A 23 -0.03 62.61 -27.35
CA LEU A 23 -0.46 62.51 -28.75
C LEU A 23 0.56 61.74 -29.59
N ARG A 24 1.86 62.05 -29.46
CA ARG A 24 2.93 61.34 -30.19
C ARG A 24 2.96 59.85 -29.84
N LYS A 25 2.76 59.49 -28.57
CA LYS A 25 2.67 58.10 -28.12
C LYS A 25 1.44 57.40 -28.70
N ASN A 26 0.30 58.09 -28.74
CA ASN A 26 -0.96 57.52 -29.23
C ASN A 26 -0.98 57.33 -30.76
N PHE A 27 -0.43 58.29 -31.53
CA PHE A 27 -0.29 58.14 -32.98
C PHE A 27 0.66 57.02 -33.38
N ARG A 28 1.79 56.83 -32.67
CA ARG A 28 2.68 55.69 -32.91
C ARG A 28 1.98 54.35 -32.65
N ALA A 29 1.11 54.28 -31.64
CA ALA A 29 0.33 53.08 -31.35
C ALA A 29 -0.73 52.79 -32.44
N GLN A 30 -1.44 53.83 -32.92
CA GLN A 30 -2.41 53.69 -34.01
C GLN A 30 -1.76 53.32 -35.36
N HIS A 31 -0.58 53.85 -35.68
CA HIS A 31 0.13 53.45 -36.89
C HIS A 31 0.60 52.00 -36.84
N LYS A 32 1.02 51.52 -35.65
CA LYS A 32 1.38 50.11 -35.45
C LYS A 32 0.18 49.18 -35.63
N SER A 33 -1.04 49.60 -35.27
CA SER A 33 -2.24 48.78 -35.50
C SER A 33 -2.71 48.79 -36.95
N LYS A 34 -2.52 49.89 -37.69
CA LYS A 34 -2.95 50.00 -39.10
C LYS A 34 -2.08 49.19 -40.08
N ASN A 35 -0.84 48.88 -39.69
CA ASN A 35 0.12 48.11 -40.49
C ASN A 35 0.34 46.69 -39.94
N ARG A 36 -0.59 46.14 -39.14
CA ARG A 36 -0.55 44.74 -38.71
C ARG A 36 -0.98 43.86 -39.86
N ASP A 37 -0.07 42.98 -40.30
CA ASP A 37 -0.41 41.91 -41.23
C ASP A 37 -1.10 40.78 -40.45
N PRO A 38 -2.39 40.49 -40.72
CA PRO A 38 -3.14 39.46 -39.99
C PRO A 38 -2.54 38.06 -40.21
N LEU A 39 -1.83 37.87 -41.33
CA LEU A 39 -1.19 36.61 -41.68
C LEU A 39 0.12 36.39 -40.88
N GLU A 40 0.85 37.46 -40.59
CA GLU A 40 2.04 37.39 -39.72
C GLU A 40 1.64 37.15 -38.26
N GLU A 41 0.56 37.80 -37.81
CA GLU A 41 0.00 37.58 -36.48
C GLU A 41 -0.49 36.14 -36.29
N ALA A 42 -1.26 35.60 -37.23
CA ALA A 42 -1.69 34.20 -37.21
C ALA A 42 -0.51 33.22 -37.23
N ARG A 43 0.56 33.52 -37.99
CA ARG A 43 1.79 32.70 -37.98
C ARG A 43 2.51 32.76 -36.64
N SER A 44 2.62 33.94 -36.04
CA SER A 44 3.24 34.10 -34.72
C SER A 44 2.44 33.42 -33.61
N GLU A 45 1.11 33.39 -33.74
CA GLU A 45 0.23 32.66 -32.83
C GLU A 45 0.44 31.15 -32.99
N LEU A 46 0.46 30.64 -34.23
CA LEU A 46 0.75 29.22 -34.51
C LEU A 46 2.11 28.78 -33.97
N THR A 47 3.18 29.55 -34.22
CA THR A 47 4.51 29.20 -33.70
C THR A 47 4.56 29.26 -32.17
N SER A 48 3.86 30.20 -31.54
CA SER A 48 3.75 30.26 -30.09
C SER A 48 2.98 29.06 -29.52
N MET A 49 1.95 28.58 -30.23
CA MET A 49 1.21 27.38 -29.86
C MET A 49 2.09 26.14 -30.01
N GLU A 50 2.80 25.99 -31.13
CA GLU A 50 3.75 24.90 -31.37
C GLU A 50 4.83 24.86 -30.29
N GLN A 51 5.42 26.01 -29.95
CA GLN A 51 6.42 26.10 -28.90
C GLN A 51 5.86 25.74 -27.52
N ASN A 52 4.62 26.15 -27.21
CA ASN A 52 3.95 25.76 -25.97
C ASN A 52 3.68 24.25 -25.91
N GLN A 53 3.28 23.63 -27.01
CA GLN A 53 3.10 22.17 -27.08
C GLN A 53 4.44 21.45 -26.91
N MET A 54 5.51 21.93 -27.56
CA MET A 54 6.85 21.36 -27.43
C MET A 54 7.38 21.49 -25.99
N ASN A 55 7.18 22.64 -25.35
CA ASN A 55 7.54 22.84 -23.95
C ASN A 55 6.77 21.90 -23.03
N ARG A 56 5.47 21.68 -23.30
CA ARG A 56 4.65 20.74 -22.54
C ARG A 56 5.13 19.30 -22.72
N LEU A 57 5.54 18.92 -23.93
CA LEU A 57 6.11 17.61 -24.20
C LEU A 57 7.41 17.41 -23.44
N ASN A 58 8.32 18.38 -23.48
CA ASN A 58 9.58 18.33 -22.72
C ASN A 58 9.33 18.24 -21.20
N GLN A 59 8.34 18.97 -20.67
CA GLN A 59 7.96 18.84 -19.25
C GLN A 59 7.43 17.44 -18.91
N LEU A 60 6.68 16.81 -19.82
CA LEU A 60 6.20 15.45 -19.62
C LEU A 60 7.34 14.43 -19.69
N GLU A 61 8.30 14.64 -20.58
CA GLU A 61 9.51 13.81 -20.67
C GLU A 61 10.31 13.87 -19.37
N VAL A 62 10.59 15.07 -18.84
CA VAL A 62 11.27 15.23 -17.55
C VAL A 62 10.50 14.53 -16.43
N LYS A 63 9.17 14.71 -16.37
CA LYS A 63 8.34 14.02 -15.36
C LYS A 63 8.39 12.51 -15.49
N LEU A 64 8.48 11.98 -16.71
CA LEU A 64 8.57 10.54 -16.95
C LEU A 64 9.91 9.99 -16.46
N TYR A 65 10.99 10.74 -16.68
CA TYR A 65 12.31 10.40 -16.12
C TYR A 65 12.33 10.47 -14.58
N ASP A 66 11.76 11.53 -13.99
CA ASP A 66 11.68 11.68 -12.54
C ASP A 66 10.86 10.54 -11.91
N TYR A 67 9.72 10.20 -12.51
CA TYR A 67 8.91 9.08 -12.06
C TYR A 67 9.63 7.74 -12.20
N GLY A 68 10.35 7.52 -13.31
CA GLY A 68 11.18 6.33 -13.49
C GLY A 68 12.20 6.19 -12.37
N ARG A 69 12.89 7.28 -12.03
CA ARG A 69 13.88 7.32 -10.95
C ARG A 69 13.25 7.09 -9.57
N GLU A 70 12.08 7.66 -9.30
CA GLU A 70 11.37 7.46 -8.03
C GLU A 70 10.93 6.00 -7.87
N VAL A 71 10.40 5.39 -8.94
CA VAL A 71 10.02 3.98 -8.93
C VAL A 71 11.22 3.08 -8.72
N GLU A 72 12.35 3.37 -9.38
CA GLU A 72 13.61 2.62 -9.20
C GLU A 72 14.08 2.70 -7.74
N ALA A 73 14.19 3.91 -7.17
CA ALA A 73 14.59 4.09 -5.78
C ALA A 73 13.65 3.37 -4.80
N ARG A 74 12.34 3.47 -5.01
CA ARG A 74 11.34 2.77 -4.18
C ARG A 74 11.44 1.25 -4.32
N SER A 75 11.78 0.76 -5.51
CA SER A 75 11.97 -0.67 -5.74
C SER A 75 13.24 -1.18 -5.07
N GLU A 76 14.33 -0.42 -5.11
CA GLU A 76 15.59 -0.73 -4.44
C GLU A 76 15.42 -0.76 -2.92
N ASP A 77 14.74 0.23 -2.34
CA ASP A 77 14.42 0.25 -0.91
C ASP A 77 13.61 -0.98 -0.49
N ARG A 78 12.60 -1.35 -1.29
CA ARG A 78 11.78 -2.55 -1.02
C ARG A 78 12.58 -3.84 -1.13
N LEU A 79 13.44 -3.95 -2.13
CA LEU A 79 14.33 -5.11 -2.28
C LEU A 79 15.25 -5.23 -1.08
N ARG A 80 15.83 -4.12 -0.62
CA ARG A 80 16.70 -4.09 0.56
C ARG A 80 15.97 -4.57 1.83
N VAL A 81 14.72 -4.13 2.03
CA VAL A 81 13.90 -4.59 3.16
C VAL A 81 13.60 -6.08 3.05
N LEU A 82 13.31 -6.59 1.85
CA LEU A 82 13.08 -8.02 1.63
C LEU A 82 14.34 -8.85 1.90
N ASP A 83 15.51 -8.37 1.49
CA ASP A 83 16.79 -9.03 1.76
C ASP A 83 17.09 -9.08 3.26
N GLU A 84 16.80 -8.00 3.99
CA GLU A 84 16.96 -7.96 5.45
C GLU A 84 16.02 -8.97 6.15
N LEU A 85 14.76 -9.03 5.72
CA LEU A 85 13.79 -10.01 6.25
C LEU A 85 14.16 -11.45 5.91
N LEU A 86 14.70 -11.71 4.72
CA LEU A 86 15.21 -13.03 4.34
C LEU A 86 16.40 -13.43 5.23
N GLN A 87 17.33 -12.49 5.45
CA GLN A 87 18.47 -12.74 6.31
C GLN A 87 18.05 -13.01 7.77
N GLU A 88 17.06 -12.28 8.28
CA GLU A 88 16.48 -12.52 9.61
C GLU A 88 15.81 -13.90 9.68
N ALA A 89 15.01 -14.27 8.66
CA ALA A 89 14.38 -15.58 8.60
C ALA A 89 15.41 -16.72 8.55
N ASP A 90 16.51 -16.57 7.79
CA ASP A 90 17.59 -17.55 7.74
C ASP A 90 18.31 -17.69 9.09
N GLN A 91 18.50 -16.59 9.81
CA GLN A 91 19.06 -16.63 11.17
C GLN A 91 18.12 -17.37 12.13
N GLU A 92 16.81 -17.10 12.06
CA GLU A 92 15.80 -17.77 12.89
C GLU A 92 15.74 -19.28 12.57
N ILE A 93 15.80 -19.65 11.29
CA ILE A 93 15.86 -21.06 10.86
C ILE A 93 17.10 -21.74 11.43
N ASN A 94 18.27 -21.09 11.36
CA ASN A 94 19.50 -21.65 11.92
C ASN A 94 19.44 -21.75 13.45
N ARG A 95 18.83 -20.78 14.12
CA ARG A 95 18.56 -20.83 15.56
C ARG A 95 17.65 -22.00 15.92
N LEU A 96 16.56 -22.20 15.19
CA LEU A 96 15.64 -23.33 15.42
C LEU A 96 16.31 -24.67 15.13
N ARG A 97 17.12 -24.77 14.06
CA ARG A 97 17.90 -25.97 13.74
C ARG A 97 18.91 -26.31 14.82
N THR A 98 19.61 -25.31 15.38
CA THR A 98 20.56 -25.54 16.48
C THR A 98 19.84 -25.95 17.77
N GLN A 99 18.72 -25.33 18.10
CA GLN A 99 17.88 -25.76 19.23
C GLN A 99 17.38 -27.20 19.07
N LEU A 100 16.95 -27.57 17.85
CA LEU A 100 16.50 -28.92 17.54
C LEU A 100 17.65 -29.93 17.67
N ALA A 101 18.83 -29.61 17.15
CA ALA A 101 20.02 -30.45 17.28
C ALA A 101 20.42 -30.64 18.76
N LEU A 102 20.36 -29.59 19.58
CA LEU A 102 20.60 -29.68 21.03
C LEU A 102 19.54 -30.52 21.74
N ALA A 103 18.26 -30.37 21.39
CA ALA A 103 17.19 -31.19 21.95
C ALA A 103 17.39 -32.68 21.58
N GLN A 104 17.75 -33.00 20.34
CA GLN A 104 18.04 -34.36 19.90
C GLN A 104 19.28 -34.97 20.59
N GLN A 105 20.31 -34.17 20.83
CA GLN A 105 21.49 -34.60 21.60
C GLN A 105 21.16 -34.84 23.07
N GLY A 106 20.33 -34.00 23.69
CA GLY A 106 19.81 -34.20 25.04
C GLY A 106 18.99 -35.49 25.16
N LEU A 107 18.12 -35.77 24.18
CA LEU A 107 17.39 -37.04 24.09
C LEU A 107 18.30 -38.25 23.90
N SER A 108 19.44 -38.10 23.21
CA SER A 108 20.40 -39.19 22.98
C SER A 108 21.28 -39.46 24.22
N ALA A 109 21.54 -38.44 25.04
CA ALA A 109 22.29 -38.57 26.29
C ALA A 109 21.44 -39.17 27.43
N ASP A 110 20.15 -38.81 27.52
CA ASP A 110 19.23 -39.36 28.53
C ASP A 110 18.71 -40.78 28.16
N GLN A 111 18.78 -41.20 26.90
CA GLN A 111 18.44 -42.58 26.50
C GLN A 111 19.49 -43.63 26.88
N SER A 112 20.67 -43.21 27.36
CA SER A 112 21.69 -44.14 27.89
C SER A 112 21.45 -44.52 29.36
N ALA A 113 20.48 -43.90 30.04
CA ALA A 113 20.05 -44.26 31.38
C ALA A 113 18.62 -44.82 31.32
N ALA A 114 18.51 -46.14 31.42
CA ALA A 114 17.28 -46.94 31.49
C ALA A 114 16.04 -46.21 32.05
N GLY A 115 15.00 -46.03 31.22
CA GLY A 115 13.68 -45.48 31.61
C GLY A 115 12.64 -45.59 30.48
N PRO A 116 11.34 -45.71 30.77
CA PRO A 116 10.36 -46.38 29.91
C PRO A 116 9.96 -45.56 28.67
N ASP A 117 9.81 -46.30 27.57
CA ASP A 117 9.40 -45.97 26.20
C ASP A 117 8.68 -44.61 25.98
N ILE A 118 9.46 -43.55 25.75
CA ILE A 118 8.96 -42.18 25.44
C ILE A 118 8.29 -42.11 24.06
N LEU A 119 8.60 -43.04 23.15
CA LEU A 119 7.98 -43.11 21.83
C LEU A 119 6.48 -43.49 21.90
N MET A 120 6.08 -44.26 22.92
CA MET A 120 4.66 -44.56 23.18
C MET A 120 3.90 -43.28 23.56
N TYR A 121 4.46 -42.42 24.42
CA TYR A 121 3.79 -41.20 24.87
C TYR A 121 3.66 -40.15 23.75
N GLU A 122 4.65 -39.98 22.87
CA GLU A 122 4.52 -39.06 21.74
C GLU A 122 3.50 -39.55 20.71
N GLN A 123 3.47 -40.85 20.44
CA GLN A 123 2.52 -41.45 19.51
C GLN A 123 1.10 -41.46 20.09
N GLU A 124 0.94 -41.70 21.38
CA GLU A 124 -0.33 -41.53 22.09
C GLU A 124 -0.77 -40.07 22.10
N ARG A 125 0.13 -39.11 22.36
CA ARG A 125 -0.20 -37.68 22.35
C ARG A 125 -0.65 -37.19 20.97
N ARG A 126 -0.01 -37.66 19.89
CA ARG A 126 -0.45 -37.36 18.50
C ARG A 126 -1.77 -38.06 18.15
N ARG A 127 -2.01 -39.28 18.64
CA ARG A 127 -3.30 -39.98 18.47
C ARG A 127 -4.42 -39.30 19.25
N LEU A 128 -4.14 -38.83 20.46
CA LEU A 128 -5.07 -38.10 21.31
C LEU A 128 -5.42 -36.74 20.71
N SER A 129 -4.44 -36.00 20.17
CA SER A 129 -4.70 -34.72 19.48
C SER A 129 -5.52 -34.92 18.20
N ALA A 130 -5.19 -35.94 17.40
CA ALA A 130 -5.97 -36.30 16.21
C ALA A 130 -7.41 -36.72 16.58
N SER A 131 -7.58 -37.47 17.67
CA SER A 131 -8.90 -37.86 18.18
C SER A 131 -9.70 -36.66 18.72
N ALA A 132 -9.06 -35.69 19.36
CA ALA A 132 -9.72 -34.49 19.87
C ALA A 132 -10.23 -33.58 18.75
N GLU A 133 -9.41 -33.35 17.72
CA GLU A 133 -9.83 -32.59 16.53
C GLU A 133 -10.97 -33.29 15.78
N GLN A 134 -10.93 -34.62 15.69
CA GLN A 134 -11.99 -35.42 15.10
C GLN A 134 -13.32 -35.29 15.88
N ARG A 135 -13.27 -35.27 17.21
CA ARG A 135 -14.46 -35.05 18.07
C ARG A 135 -15.08 -33.66 17.86
N LEU A 136 -14.26 -32.62 17.82
CA LEU A 136 -14.73 -31.25 17.55
C LEU A 136 -15.41 -31.14 16.18
N MET A 137 -14.84 -31.81 15.16
CA MET A 137 -15.45 -31.84 13.83
C MET A 137 -16.78 -32.59 13.81
N MET A 138 -16.92 -33.69 14.57
CA MET A 138 -18.19 -34.41 14.71
C MET A 138 -19.28 -33.54 15.36
N VAL A 139 -18.93 -32.76 16.40
CA VAL A 139 -19.85 -31.81 17.04
C VAL A 139 -20.27 -30.70 16.07
N TYR A 140 -19.33 -30.15 15.30
CA TYR A 140 -19.63 -29.11 14.30
C TYR A 140 -20.60 -29.61 13.22
N LEU A 141 -20.40 -30.84 12.72
CA LEU A 141 -21.29 -31.43 11.71
C LEU A 141 -22.70 -31.72 12.27
N SER A 142 -22.79 -32.11 13.55
CA SER A 142 -24.10 -32.24 14.21
C SER A 142 -24.81 -30.89 14.34
N GLN A 143 -24.11 -29.82 14.71
CA GLN A 143 -24.67 -28.46 14.76
C GLN A 143 -25.09 -27.94 13.38
N ALA A 144 -24.38 -28.34 12.32
CA ALA A 144 -24.73 -28.04 10.94
C ALA A 144 -25.94 -28.84 10.41
N GLY A 145 -26.50 -29.75 11.22
CA GLY A 145 -27.73 -30.49 10.91
C GLY A 145 -27.53 -31.84 10.23
N PHE A 146 -26.29 -32.35 10.17
CA PHE A 146 -26.03 -33.69 9.64
C PHE A 146 -26.48 -34.78 10.62
N SER A 147 -27.05 -35.86 10.10
CA SER A 147 -27.50 -36.98 10.92
C SER A 147 -26.32 -37.79 11.47
N ALA A 148 -26.52 -38.42 12.63
CA ALA A 148 -25.49 -39.26 13.26
C ALA A 148 -25.01 -40.39 12.33
N GLN A 149 -25.86 -40.86 11.41
CA GLN A 149 -25.50 -41.86 10.40
C GLN A 149 -24.57 -41.30 9.32
N GLU A 150 -24.79 -40.07 8.85
CA GLU A 150 -23.93 -39.42 7.87
C GLU A 150 -22.56 -39.08 8.46
N ILE A 151 -22.53 -38.62 9.72
CA ILE A 151 -21.29 -38.37 10.46
C ILE A 151 -20.52 -39.70 10.66
N SER A 152 -21.23 -40.79 10.98
CA SER A 152 -20.61 -42.11 11.15
C SER A 152 -19.94 -42.61 9.85
N ASN A 153 -20.54 -42.35 8.69
CA ASN A 153 -19.99 -42.70 7.39
C ASN A 153 -18.75 -41.85 7.02
N CYS A 154 -18.72 -40.57 7.40
CA CYS A 154 -17.59 -39.69 7.14
C CYS A 154 -16.33 -40.08 7.93
N PHE A 155 -16.50 -40.53 9.18
CA PHE A 155 -15.40 -40.86 10.08
C PHE A 155 -15.10 -42.35 10.22
N GLN A 156 -15.89 -43.21 9.56
CA GLN A 156 -15.80 -44.67 9.67
C GLN A 156 -15.89 -45.16 11.13
N CYS A 157 -16.67 -44.44 11.94
CA CYS A 157 -16.91 -44.77 13.35
C CYS A 157 -18.31 -45.37 13.51
N SER A 158 -18.54 -46.11 14.60
CA SER A 158 -19.88 -46.65 14.85
C SER A 158 -20.86 -45.52 15.20
N PRO A 159 -22.14 -45.60 14.80
CA PRO A 159 -23.12 -44.55 15.09
C PRO A 159 -23.32 -44.33 16.61
N GLN A 160 -23.12 -45.38 17.42
CA GLN A 160 -23.20 -45.29 18.88
C GLN A 160 -22.03 -44.53 19.51
N GLU A 161 -20.86 -44.52 18.88
CA GLU A 161 -19.71 -43.71 19.35
C GLU A 161 -19.92 -42.23 19.04
N VAL A 162 -20.51 -41.92 17.88
CA VAL A 162 -20.88 -40.55 17.51
C VAL A 162 -21.92 -40.00 18.48
N GLU A 163 -22.96 -40.78 18.81
CA GLU A 163 -23.97 -40.39 19.80
C GLU A 163 -23.38 -40.17 21.20
N LYS A 164 -22.39 -40.97 21.61
CA LYS A 164 -21.71 -40.78 22.90
C LYS A 164 -20.86 -39.51 22.93
N VAL A 165 -20.11 -39.22 21.87
CA VAL A 165 -19.32 -37.98 21.78
C VAL A 165 -20.23 -36.75 21.75
N LEU A 166 -21.33 -36.80 21.02
CA LEU A 166 -22.33 -35.74 21.02
C LEU A 166 -23.02 -35.58 22.39
N ALA A 167 -23.25 -36.67 23.12
CA ALA A 167 -23.82 -36.63 24.47
C ALA A 167 -22.85 -36.12 25.55
N GLU A 168 -21.54 -36.30 25.37
CA GLU A 168 -20.51 -35.78 26.29
C GLU A 168 -20.25 -34.27 26.06
N ASP A 169 -20.31 -33.79 24.81
CA ASP A 169 -19.94 -32.41 24.45
C ASP A 169 -21.12 -31.44 24.24
N LEU A 170 -22.38 -31.91 24.21
CA LEU A 170 -23.54 -30.99 24.27
C LEU A 170 -23.82 -30.57 25.72
N PRO A 171 -23.80 -29.27 26.06
CA PRO A 171 -24.33 -28.82 27.34
C PRO A 171 -25.83 -29.11 27.41
N ARG A 172 -26.27 -29.81 28.47
CA ARG A 172 -27.69 -29.97 28.80
C ARG A 172 -28.37 -28.59 28.79
N PRO A 173 -29.46 -28.39 28.02
CA PRO A 173 -30.15 -27.11 28.00
C PRO A 173 -31.16 -27.02 29.15
N ASP A 174 -30.72 -27.21 30.41
CA ASP A 174 -31.61 -27.09 31.57
C ASP A 174 -30.83 -26.59 32.79
N SER A 175 -30.69 -25.28 32.97
CA SER A 175 -30.59 -24.62 34.30
C SER A 175 -30.40 -23.10 34.20
N GLU A 176 -31.35 -22.40 33.57
CA GLU A 176 -31.61 -20.99 33.89
C GLU A 176 -33.12 -20.77 34.03
N THR A 177 -33.68 -21.20 35.15
CA THR A 177 -34.80 -20.51 35.80
C THR A 177 -34.59 -20.55 37.31
N ALA A 178 -34.06 -19.45 37.87
CA ALA A 178 -34.29 -18.99 39.24
C ALA A 178 -33.84 -17.53 39.37
#